data_AF-A0A7T7R9T5-F1
#
_entry.id   AF-A0A7T7R9T5-F1
#
_cell.length_a   1.000
_cell.length_b   1.000
_cell.length_c   1.000
_cell.angle_alpha   90.00
_cell.angle_beta   90.00
_cell.angle_gamma   90.00
#
_symmetry.space_group_name_H-M   'P 1'
#
loop_
_entity.id
_entity.type
_entity.pdbx_description
1 polymer ?
#
loop_
_entity_poly.entity_id
_entity_poly.type
_entity_poly.pdbx_seq_one_letter_code
_entity_poly.pdbx_strand_id
1 'polypeptide(L)'
;MPKRIRQKVIQVVVTEAEKKQIEESAAMGNLSASQYLRDLGLGYQPKSLTDVKNIQEIRSLKADLNKVGGLLKNLMSGELTDPKEIRSRVNGLLLDFSRNQNSIDLFISKVRSTIKF
;
A
#
# COMPACT_ATOMS: atom_id res chain seq x y z
N MET A 1 23.50 14.84 5.84
CA MET A 1 22.21 15.22 5.23
C MET A 1 22.23 16.72 4.96
N PRO A 2 21.83 17.21 3.77
CA PRO A 2 21.80 18.65 3.51
C PRO A 2 20.87 19.34 4.50
N LYS A 3 21.37 20.40 5.15
CA LYS A 3 20.64 21.21 6.13
C LYS A 3 19.45 21.86 5.41
N ARG A 4 18.22 21.63 5.85
CA ARG A 4 17.02 22.27 5.27
C ARG A 4 17.09 23.78 5.52
N ILE A 5 17.51 24.57 4.52
CA ILE A 5 17.58 26.04 4.65
C ILE A 5 16.19 26.61 4.31
N ARG A 6 15.32 26.71 5.32
CA ARG A 6 14.02 27.38 5.21
C ARG A 6 14.13 28.73 5.93
N GLN A 7 13.86 29.83 5.21
CA GLN A 7 14.17 31.19 5.68
C GLN A 7 12.95 31.98 6.18
N LYS A 8 11.73 31.58 5.80
CA LYS A 8 10.48 32.28 6.15
C LYS A 8 9.58 31.43 7.05
N VAL A 9 8.94 32.08 8.01
CA VAL A 9 8.02 31.48 8.99
C VAL A 9 6.60 31.97 8.72
N ILE A 10 5.62 31.08 8.84
CA ILE A 10 4.20 31.40 8.82
C ILE A 10 3.71 31.22 10.26
N GLN A 11 3.13 32.27 10.84
CA GLN A 11 2.48 32.19 12.14
C GLN A 11 0.99 31.91 11.92
N VAL A 12 0.45 30.91 12.61
CA VAL A 12 -0.95 30.52 12.54
C VAL A 12 -1.53 30.63 13.94
N VAL A 13 -2.50 31.50 14.11
CA VAL A 13 -3.22 31.66 15.39
C VAL A 13 -4.28 30.57 15.45
N VAL A 14 -4.28 29.80 16.53
CA VAL A 14 -5.18 28.66 16.75
C VAL A 14 -5.66 28.63 18.19
N THR A 15 -6.84 28.09 18.41
CA THR A 15 -7.35 27.69 19.72
C THR A 15 -6.64 26.43 20.23
N GLU A 16 -6.76 26.11 21.52
CA GLU A 16 -6.18 24.87 22.08
C GLU A 16 -6.73 23.61 21.42
N ALA A 17 -8.03 23.60 21.10
CA ALA A 17 -8.68 22.47 20.42
C ALA A 17 -8.11 22.27 19.01
N GLU A 18 -8.01 23.34 18.23
CA GLU A 18 -7.44 23.30 16.87
C GLU A 18 -5.98 22.87 16.89
N LYS A 19 -5.18 23.39 17.84
CA LYS A 19 -3.79 22.99 18.02
C LYS A 19 -3.66 21.49 18.25
N LYS A 20 -4.46 20.94 19.18
CA LYS A 20 -4.46 19.51 19.49
C LYS A 20 -4.83 18.67 18.27
N GLN A 21 -5.86 19.07 17.53
CA GLN A 21 -6.28 18.38 16.32
C GLN A 21 -5.21 18.39 15.22
N ILE A 22 -4.49 19.50 15.06
CA ILE A 22 -3.37 19.62 14.12
C ILE A 22 -2.20 18.71 14.55
N GLU A 23 -1.88 18.67 15.84
CA GLU A 23 -0.81 17.82 16.39
C GLU A 23 -1.14 16.33 16.25
N GLU A 24 -2.37 15.92 16.56
CA GLU A 24 -2.85 14.56 16.36
C GLU A 24 -2.79 14.16 14.88
N SER A 25 -3.24 15.05 13.99
CA SER A 25 -3.21 14.80 12.54
C SER A 25 -1.80 14.73 11.98
N ALA A 26 -0.88 15.56 12.49
CA ALA A 26 0.53 15.52 12.12
C ALA A 26 1.21 14.25 12.64
N ALA A 27 0.91 13.84 13.89
CA ALA A 27 1.43 12.62 14.49
C ALA A 27 1.02 11.37 13.72
N MET A 28 -0.23 11.31 13.23
CA MET A 28 -0.70 10.24 12.34
C MET A 28 0.15 10.09 11.06
N GLY A 29 0.70 11.19 10.54
CA GLY A 29 1.56 11.21 9.36
C GLY A 29 3.06 11.05 9.62
N ASN A 30 3.50 10.92 10.88
CA ASN A 30 4.91 11.10 11.29
C ASN A 30 5.49 12.45 10.82
N LEU A 31 4.68 13.50 10.82
CA LEU A 31 5.04 14.85 10.41
C LEU A 31 5.05 15.78 11.63
N SER A 32 5.80 16.88 11.56
CA SER A 32 5.60 17.99 12.49
C SER A 32 4.37 18.80 12.08
N ALA A 33 3.71 19.46 13.03
CA ALA A 33 2.55 20.33 12.76
C ALA A 33 2.82 21.33 11.63
N SER A 34 4.01 21.94 11.61
CA SER A 34 4.42 22.90 10.58
C SER A 34 4.72 22.28 9.22
N GLN A 35 5.06 20.98 9.17
CA GLN A 35 5.20 20.24 7.91
C GLN A 35 3.81 19.85 7.40
N TYR A 36 2.96 19.31 8.28
CA TYR A 36 1.57 18.95 7.97
C TYR A 36 0.75 20.11 7.40
N LEU A 37 0.74 21.26 8.08
CA LEU A 37 0.01 22.46 7.61
C LEU A 37 0.56 23.03 6.29
N ARG A 38 1.87 22.93 6.09
CA ARG A 38 2.50 23.38 4.85
C ARG A 38 2.14 22.49 3.69
N ASP A 39 2.19 21.18 3.90
CA ASP A 39 1.84 20.20 2.88
C ASP A 39 0.37 20.43 2.47
N LEU A 40 -0.54 20.57 3.44
CA LEU A 40 -1.94 20.96 3.20
C LEU A 40 -2.07 22.29 2.41
N GLY A 41 -1.35 23.34 2.82
CA GLY A 41 -1.39 24.66 2.17
C GLY A 41 -0.79 24.70 0.76
N LEU A 42 0.06 23.73 0.41
CA LEU A 42 0.61 23.57 -0.94
C LEU A 42 -0.24 22.65 -1.83
N GLY A 43 -1.42 22.23 -1.37
CA GLY A 43 -2.29 21.29 -2.08
C GLY A 43 -1.78 19.84 -2.02
N TYR A 44 -0.74 19.57 -1.23
CA TYR A 44 -0.28 18.21 -0.98
C TYR A 44 -1.18 17.61 0.09
N GLN A 45 -2.12 16.76 -0.30
CA GLN A 45 -2.85 15.94 0.66
C GLN A 45 -1.82 15.11 1.44
N PRO A 46 -1.72 15.31 2.77
CA PRO A 46 -0.89 14.47 3.62
C PRO A 46 -1.30 13.04 3.33
N LYS A 47 -0.31 12.16 3.10
CA LYS A 47 -0.50 10.72 2.94
C LYS A 47 -1.02 10.14 4.27
N SER A 48 -2.23 10.53 4.64
CA SER A 48 -2.89 10.17 5.88
C SER A 48 -3.27 8.71 5.76
N LEU A 49 -2.46 7.84 6.36
CA LEU A 49 -2.79 6.51 6.86
C LEU A 49 -3.35 5.45 5.89
N THR A 50 -3.76 5.79 4.67
CA THR A 50 -4.16 4.78 3.66
C THR A 50 -2.95 4.01 3.17
N ASP A 51 -1.76 4.62 3.18
CA ASP A 51 -0.59 4.03 2.54
C ASP A 51 0.01 2.85 3.32
N VAL A 52 0.16 2.87 4.65
CA VAL A 52 0.96 1.80 5.31
C VAL A 52 0.24 0.45 5.35
N LYS A 53 -1.07 0.43 5.67
CA LYS A 53 -1.87 -0.81 5.65
C LYS A 53 -2.09 -1.31 4.22
N ASN A 54 -2.40 -0.40 3.29
CA ASN A 54 -2.55 -0.79 1.88
C ASN A 54 -1.21 -1.23 1.27
N ILE A 55 -0.08 -0.63 1.64
CA ILE A 55 1.26 -1.06 1.18
C ILE A 55 1.60 -2.46 1.70
N GLN A 56 1.25 -2.80 2.94
CA GLN A 56 1.42 -4.18 3.44
C GLN A 56 0.55 -5.18 2.68
N GLU A 57 -0.70 -4.84 2.40
CA GLU A 57 -1.61 -5.71 1.63
C GLU A 57 -1.18 -5.81 0.15
N ILE A 58 -0.72 -4.71 -0.47
CA ILE A 58 -0.11 -4.70 -1.80
C ILE A 58 1.18 -5.54 -1.84
N ARG A 59 1.98 -5.54 -0.76
CA ARG A 59 3.16 -6.41 -0.65
C ARG A 59 2.77 -7.89 -0.62
N SER A 60 1.71 -8.24 0.11
CA SER A 60 1.18 -9.62 0.11
C SER A 60 0.73 -10.04 -1.28
N LEU A 61 -0.04 -9.19 -1.98
CA LEU A 61 -0.47 -9.44 -3.35
C LEU A 61 0.71 -9.60 -4.33
N LYS A 62 1.75 -8.76 -4.21
CA LYS A 62 2.98 -8.90 -5.00
C LYS A 62 3.72 -10.20 -4.72
N ALA A 63 3.71 -10.68 -3.47
CA ALA A 63 4.32 -11.96 -3.13
C ALA A 63 3.59 -13.14 -3.79
N ASP A 64 2.26 -13.12 -3.82
CA ASP A 64 1.46 -14.15 -4.47
C ASP A 64 1.58 -14.11 -6.00
N LEU A 65 1.68 -12.92 -6.60
CA LEU A 65 1.98 -12.78 -8.03
C LEU A 65 3.39 -13.31 -8.40
N ASN A 66 4.39 -13.10 -7.53
CA ASN A 66 5.72 -13.66 -7.73
C ASN A 66 5.72 -15.20 -7.68
N LYS A 67 4.91 -15.82 -6.81
CA LYS A 67 4.74 -17.28 -6.79
C LYS A 67 4.13 -17.81 -8.08
N VAL A 68 3.07 -17.17 -8.58
CA VAL A 68 2.44 -17.50 -9.86
C VAL A 68 3.44 -17.36 -11.02
N GLY A 69 4.22 -16.27 -11.05
CA GLY A 69 5.27 -16.06 -12.05
C GLY A 69 6.37 -17.12 -11.99
N GLY A 70 6.76 -17.57 -10.79
CA GLY A 70 7.70 -18.67 -10.60
C GLY A 70 7.17 -20.01 -11.12
N LEU A 71 5.90 -20.31 -10.84
CA LEU A 71 5.23 -21.52 -11.34
C LEU A 71 5.06 -21.51 -12.86
N LEU A 72 4.70 -20.36 -13.45
CA LEU A 72 4.62 -20.17 -14.91
C LEU A 72 6.00 -20.31 -15.55
N LYS A 73 7.05 -19.72 -14.95
CA LYS A 73 8.42 -19.89 -15.40
C LYS A 73 8.82 -21.36 -15.40
N ASN A 74 8.55 -22.08 -14.30
CA ASN A 74 8.85 -23.51 -14.18
C ASN A 74 8.08 -24.37 -15.19
N LEU A 75 6.86 -23.97 -15.57
CA LEU A 75 6.08 -24.63 -16.61
C LEU A 75 6.67 -24.38 -18.01
N MET A 76 7.12 -23.14 -18.28
CA MET A 76 7.69 -22.74 -19.57
C MET A 76 9.14 -23.19 -19.77
N SER A 77 9.90 -23.43 -18.69
CA SER A 77 11.29 -23.92 -18.77
C SER A 77 11.40 -25.33 -19.37
N GLY A 78 10.29 -26.05 -19.58
CA GLY A 78 10.30 -27.31 -20.33
C GLY A 78 10.96 -28.50 -19.62
N GLU A 79 11.25 -28.40 -18.31
CA GLU A 79 11.87 -29.47 -17.51
C GLU A 79 10.90 -30.62 -17.16
N LEU A 80 9.71 -30.65 -17.79
CA LEU A 80 8.65 -31.60 -17.49
C LEU A 80 8.41 -32.51 -18.68
N THR A 81 8.91 -33.73 -18.58
CA THR A 81 8.79 -34.76 -19.62
C THR A 81 7.55 -35.64 -19.45
N ASP A 82 6.96 -35.73 -18.25
CA ASP A 82 5.79 -36.56 -17.98
C ASP A 82 4.46 -35.76 -18.01
N PRO A 83 3.49 -36.13 -18.88
CA PRO A 83 2.15 -35.55 -18.92
C PRO A 83 1.42 -35.52 -17.57
N LYS A 84 1.72 -36.45 -16.65
CA LYS A 84 1.09 -36.50 -15.32
C LYS A 84 1.64 -35.41 -14.40
N GLU A 85 2.94 -35.14 -14.48
CA GLU A 85 3.60 -34.07 -13.72
C GLU A 85 3.16 -32.69 -14.22
N ILE A 86 3.01 -32.54 -15.54
CA ILE A 86 2.45 -31.32 -16.16
C ILE A 86 1.05 -31.05 -15.63
N ARG A 87 0.14 -32.04 -15.67
CA ARG A 87 -1.24 -31.87 -15.17
C ARG A 87 -1.28 -31.51 -13.68
N SER A 88 -0.45 -32.16 -12.87
CA SER A 88 -0.35 -31.86 -11.43
C SER A 88 0.08 -30.41 -11.18
N ARG A 89 1.13 -29.95 -11.88
CA ARG A 89 1.64 -28.59 -11.77
C ARG A 89 0.66 -27.54 -12.30
N VAL A 90 -0.01 -27.80 -13.43
CA VAL A 90 -1.06 -26.91 -13.95
C VAL A 90 -2.22 -26.79 -12.97
N ASN A 91 -2.67 -27.89 -12.36
CA ASN A 91 -3.71 -27.85 -11.34
C ASN A 91 -3.28 -27.06 -10.09
N GLY A 92 -2.02 -27.23 -9.65
CA GLY A 92 -1.44 -26.43 -8.57
C GLY A 92 -1.42 -24.93 -8.90
N LEU A 93 -1.01 -24.58 -10.13
CA LEU A 93 -1.01 -23.20 -10.60
C LEU A 93 -2.43 -22.58 -10.63
N LEU A 94 -3.43 -23.34 -11.08
CA LEU A 94 -4.82 -22.90 -11.10
C LEU A 94 -5.39 -22.67 -9.69
N LEU A 95 -5.02 -23.53 -8.73
CA LEU A 95 -5.37 -23.36 -7.32
C LEU A 95 -4.77 -22.08 -6.74
N ASP A 96 -3.48 -21.83 -6.99
CA ASP A 96 -2.81 -20.62 -6.50
C ASP A 96 -3.33 -19.35 -7.17
N PHE A 97 -3.69 -19.42 -8.46
CA PHE A 97 -4.35 -18.33 -9.16
C PHE A 97 -5.72 -18.00 -8.55
N SER A 98 -6.54 -19.03 -8.28
CA SER A 98 -7.84 -18.87 -7.64
C SER A 98 -7.74 -18.27 -6.23
N ARG A 99 -6.74 -18.70 -5.45
CA ARG A 99 -6.44 -18.08 -4.13
C ARG A 99 -6.09 -16.60 -4.25
N ASN A 100 -5.24 -16.25 -5.22
CA ASN A 100 -4.85 -14.86 -5.41
C ASN A 100 -6.02 -13.97 -5.85
N GLN A 101 -6.90 -14.48 -6.73
CA GLN A 101 -8.10 -13.78 -7.16
C GLN A 101 -9.01 -13.43 -5.96
N ASN A 102 -9.22 -14.39 -5.04
CA ASN A 102 -9.97 -14.16 -3.81
C ASN A 102 -9.35 -13.08 -2.91
N SER A 103 -8.01 -13.08 -2.77
CA SER A 103 -7.30 -12.05 -1.99
C SER A 103 -7.48 -10.65 -2.58
N ILE A 104 -7.45 -10.53 -3.91
CA ILE A 104 -7.69 -9.26 -4.62
C ILE A 104 -9.13 -8.78 -4.39
N ASP A 105 -10.12 -9.67 -4.51
CA ASP A 105 -11.53 -9.32 -4.32
C ASP A 105 -11.80 -8.84 -2.88
N LEU A 106 -11.18 -9.50 -1.90
CA LEU A 106 -11.26 -9.10 -0.49
C LEU A 106 -10.65 -7.71 -0.26
N PHE A 107 -9.51 -7.42 -0.89
CA PHE A 107 -8.85 -6.12 -0.84
C PHE A 107 -9.72 -5.02 -1.46
N ILE A 108 -10.24 -5.25 -2.67
CA ILE A 108 -11.14 -4.30 -3.35
C ILE A 108 -12.39 -4.01 -2.51
N SER A 109 -12.95 -5.02 -1.87
CA SER A 109 -14.09 -4.85 -0.94
C SER A 109 -13.72 -3.96 0.25
N LYS A 110 -12.56 -4.19 0.87
CA LYS A 110 -12.06 -3.41 2.01
C LYS A 110 -11.72 -1.96 1.65
N VAL A 111 -11.14 -1.73 0.49
CA VAL A 111 -10.89 -0.38 -0.04
C VAL A 111 -12.22 0.32 -0.33
N ARG A 112 -13.17 -0.38 -0.97
CA ARG A 112 -14.50 0.17 -1.28
C ARG A 112 -15.27 0.59 -0.01
N SER A 113 -15.19 -0.19 1.08
CA SER A 113 -15.87 0.16 2.34
C SER A 113 -15.21 1.35 3.05
N THR A 114 -13.90 1.50 2.92
CA THR A 114 -13.13 2.60 3.53
C THR A 114 -13.33 3.94 2.80
N ILE A 115 -13.66 3.92 1.51
CA ILE A 115 -13.86 5.12 0.65
C ILE A 115 -15.33 5.59 0.61
N LYS A 116 -16.27 4.89 1.26
CA LYS A 116 -17.66 5.38 1.32
C LYS A 116 -17.74 6.72 2.06
N PHE A 117 -18.05 7.78 1.31
CA PHE A 117 -18.63 9.03 1.80
C PHE A 117 -19.95 8.76 2.51
#